data_AF-A0A174LNP8-F1
#
_entry.id   AF-A0A174LNP8-F1
#
_cell.length_a   1.000
_cell.length_b   1.000
_cell.length_c   1.000
_cell.angle_alpha   90.00
_cell.angle_beta   90.00
_cell.angle_gamma   90.00
#
_symmetry.space_group_name_H-M   'P 1'
#
loop_
_entity.id
_entity.type
_entity.pdbx_description
1 polymer ?
#
loop_
_entity_poly.entity_id
_entity_poly.type
_entity_poly.pdbx_seq_one_letter_code
_entity_poly.pdbx_strand_id
1 'polypeptide(L)'
;MDSAQGDNDFAPLRNIFNEWLVRDASKKMRVVKRSKGMNGKPITSKPVYGYLMDKNENFIIDEEAAPIVKQIYNLCLAGNDPTKIARMLTEQQIPTPGTLEYRRTVHIHCYHPGYECKWATNIVAHILENREYTGCLIYFKITTQSYKCSKTIYNDEDKQAVFGNYYEPILDTHTWEQVQAFRKQRNAPIAMMK
;
A
#
# COMPACT_ATOMS: atom_id res chain seq x y z
N MET A 1 -35.81 34.87 -33.41
CA MET A 1 -34.69 35.04 -34.36
C MET A 1 -34.18 36.45 -34.17
N ASP A 2 -32.90 36.75 -34.03
CA ASP A 2 -31.67 36.00 -33.86
C ASP A 2 -30.63 37.10 -33.58
N SER A 3 -29.80 37.00 -32.54
CA SER A 3 -28.59 37.82 -32.43
C SER A 3 -27.63 37.23 -31.40
N ALA A 4 -26.79 36.35 -31.94
CA ALA A 4 -25.40 36.15 -31.59
C ALA A 4 -25.10 35.99 -30.09
N GLN A 5 -25.10 34.73 -29.67
CA GLN A 5 -24.15 34.19 -28.71
C GLN A 5 -22.80 34.91 -28.90
N GLY A 6 -22.51 35.90 -28.05
CA GLY A 6 -21.30 36.71 -28.15
C GLY A 6 -20.09 35.79 -28.10
N ASP A 7 -19.23 35.91 -29.10
CA ASP A 7 -18.13 35.00 -29.38
C ASP A 7 -17.36 34.61 -28.11
N ASN A 8 -17.18 33.30 -27.98
CA ASN A 8 -16.35 32.66 -26.96
C ASN A 8 -14.85 32.92 -27.22
N ASP A 9 -14.47 34.12 -27.67
CA ASP A 9 -13.11 34.48 -28.09
C ASP A 9 -12.08 34.34 -26.95
N PHE A 10 -12.53 34.48 -25.71
CA PHE A 10 -11.70 34.26 -24.52
C PHE A 10 -11.80 32.86 -23.92
N ALA A 11 -12.65 31.97 -24.43
CA ALA A 11 -12.78 30.61 -23.91
C ALA A 11 -11.45 29.82 -23.97
N PRO A 12 -10.65 29.88 -25.06
CA PRO A 12 -9.34 29.25 -25.09
C PRO A 12 -8.38 29.80 -24.01
N LEU A 13 -8.37 31.13 -23.81
CA LEU A 13 -7.54 31.79 -22.81
C LEU A 13 -7.96 31.42 -21.38
N ARG A 14 -9.26 31.43 -21.08
CA ARG A 14 -9.80 30.98 -19.79
C ARG A 14 -9.46 29.52 -19.51
N ASN A 15 -9.54 28.65 -20.52
CA ASN A 15 -9.14 27.25 -20.38
C ASN A 15 -7.66 27.11 -20.06
N ILE A 16 -6.77 27.90 -20.68
CA ILE A 16 -5.33 27.92 -20.38
C ILE A 16 -5.08 28.37 -18.93
N PHE A 17 -5.74 29.44 -18.48
CA PHE A 17 -5.60 29.92 -17.10
C PHE A 17 -6.11 28.89 -16.08
N ASN A 18 -7.27 28.29 -16.34
CA ASN A 18 -7.81 27.23 -15.49
C ASN A 18 -6.86 26.02 -15.41
N GLU A 19 -6.29 25.62 -16.55
CA GLU A 19 -5.31 24.55 -16.64
C GLU A 19 -4.05 24.84 -15.80
N TRP A 20 -3.53 26.07 -15.87
CA TRP A 20 -2.38 26.48 -15.08
C TRP A 20 -2.70 26.52 -13.58
N LEU A 21 -3.85 27.07 -13.21
CA LEU A 21 -4.30 27.14 -11.82
C LEU A 21 -4.43 25.73 -11.21
N VAL A 22 -5.08 24.81 -11.93
CA VAL A 22 -5.25 23.42 -11.48
C VAL A 22 -3.90 22.72 -11.35
N ARG A 23 -3.00 22.92 -12.34
CA ARG A 23 -1.65 22.35 -12.31
C ARG A 23 -0.85 22.84 -11.11
N ASP A 24 -0.86 24.13 -10.83
CA ASP A 24 -0.06 24.72 -9.74
C ASP A 24 -0.66 24.42 -8.37
N ALA A 25 -1.99 24.39 -8.24
CA ALA A 25 -2.66 23.89 -7.04
C ALA A 25 -2.29 22.42 -6.76
N SER A 26 -2.30 21.57 -7.79
CA SER A 26 -1.89 20.16 -7.67
C SER A 26 -0.43 20.02 -7.22
N LYS A 27 0.48 20.80 -7.81
CA LYS A 27 1.90 20.84 -7.39
C LYS A 27 2.05 21.29 -5.94
N LYS A 28 1.37 22.37 -5.54
CA LYS A 28 1.41 22.89 -4.17
C LYS A 28 0.92 21.84 -3.16
N MET A 29 -0.19 21.17 -3.45
CA MET A 29 -0.72 20.10 -2.61
C MET A 29 0.26 18.93 -2.46
N ARG A 30 0.97 18.55 -3.54
CA ARG A 30 2.02 17.52 -3.50
C ARG A 30 3.19 17.94 -2.62
N VAL A 31 3.64 19.18 -2.71
CA VAL A 31 4.73 19.73 -1.87
C VAL A 31 4.32 19.75 -0.40
N VAL A 32 3.11 20.21 -0.09
CA VAL A 32 2.58 20.23 1.28
C VAL A 32 2.49 18.81 1.85
N LYS A 33 1.97 17.84 1.08
CA LYS A 33 1.91 16.43 1.49
C LYS A 33 3.32 15.87 1.73
N ARG A 34 4.28 16.21 0.85
CA ARG A 34 5.69 15.78 1.00
C ARG A 34 6.31 16.35 2.25
N SER A 35 6.18 17.65 2.50
CA SER A 35 6.69 18.31 3.70
C SER A 35 6.10 17.71 4.98
N LYS A 36 4.78 17.45 5.02
CA LYS A 36 4.15 16.78 6.17
C LYS A 36 4.73 15.39 6.43
N GLY A 37 4.96 14.59 5.38
CA GLY A 37 5.56 13.26 5.52
C GLY A 37 7.00 13.27 5.93
N MET A 38 7.77 14.26 5.48
CA MET A 38 9.17 14.42 5.89
C MET A 38 9.31 14.82 7.36
N ASN A 39 8.30 15.43 7.97
CA ASN A 39 8.30 15.82 9.39
C ASN A 39 8.03 14.64 10.35
N GLY A 40 8.05 13.40 9.87
CA GLY A 40 7.94 12.19 10.69
C GLY A 40 6.56 11.96 11.31
N LYS A 41 5.52 12.72 10.91
CA LYS A 41 4.15 12.46 11.36
C LYS A 41 3.44 11.45 10.45
N PRO A 42 2.66 10.51 11.02
CA PRO A 42 1.74 9.64 10.29
C PRO A 42 0.91 10.40 9.26
N ILE A 43 1.24 10.29 7.97
CA ILE A 43 0.31 10.75 6.91
C ILE A 43 -0.79 9.72 6.69
N THR A 44 -0.47 8.45 6.94
CA THR A 44 -1.36 7.33 6.64
C THR A 44 -2.40 7.19 7.74
N SER A 45 -3.68 7.21 7.37
CA SER A 45 -4.80 7.05 8.29
C SER A 45 -5.00 5.61 8.77
N LYS A 46 -4.40 4.63 8.09
CA LYS A 46 -4.55 3.20 8.38
C LYS A 46 -3.20 2.48 8.36
N PRO A 47 -2.84 1.75 9.43
CA PRO A 47 -1.62 0.96 9.45
C PRO A 47 -1.76 -0.30 8.58
N VAL A 48 -0.66 -0.98 8.31
CA VAL A 48 -0.66 -2.23 7.55
C VAL A 48 -1.17 -3.40 8.39
N TYR A 49 -1.73 -4.42 7.74
CA TYR A 49 -2.25 -5.62 8.40
C TYR A 49 -1.20 -6.23 9.34
N GLY A 50 -1.54 -6.47 10.60
CA GLY A 50 -0.58 -6.84 11.65
C GLY A 50 -0.29 -5.72 12.65
N TYR A 51 -0.69 -4.49 12.34
CA TYR A 51 -0.58 -3.34 13.24
C TYR A 51 -1.93 -2.64 13.43
N LEU A 52 -2.06 -1.98 14.57
CA LEU A 52 -3.15 -1.08 14.93
C LEU A 52 -2.61 0.33 15.16
N MET A 53 -3.51 1.32 15.10
CA MET A 53 -3.18 2.71 15.40
C MET A 53 -3.83 3.08 16.74
N ASP A 54 -3.02 3.52 17.69
CA ASP A 54 -3.50 4.05 18.97
C ASP A 54 -4.02 5.50 18.83
N LYS A 55 -4.68 6.03 19.86
CA LYS A 55 -5.18 7.40 19.98
C LYS A 55 -4.10 8.46 19.71
N ASN A 56 -2.84 8.13 19.96
CA ASN A 56 -1.69 9.00 19.70
C ASN A 56 -1.14 8.89 18.27
N GLU A 57 -1.85 8.22 17.36
CA GLU A 57 -1.43 7.94 15.98
C GLU A 57 -0.16 7.05 15.88
N ASN A 58 0.22 6.40 16.98
CA ASN A 58 1.33 5.45 17.02
C ASN A 58 0.91 4.07 16.53
N PHE A 59 1.82 3.38 15.86
CA PHE A 59 1.59 2.03 15.35
C PHE A 59 1.96 1.02 16.45
N ILE A 60 1.01 0.18 16.83
CA ILE A 60 1.16 -0.87 17.84
C ILE A 60 0.92 -2.24 17.20
N ILE A 61 1.52 -3.29 17.74
CA ILE A 61 1.33 -4.66 17.25
C ILE A 61 -0.12 -5.10 17.48
N ASP A 62 -0.73 -5.67 16.46
CA ASP A 62 -2.05 -6.31 16.55
C ASP A 62 -1.89 -7.76 17.02
N GLU A 63 -2.31 -8.08 18.23
CA GLU A 63 -2.18 -9.43 18.81
C GLU A 63 -2.90 -10.51 17.99
N GLU A 64 -3.96 -10.16 17.26
CA GLU A 64 -4.72 -11.10 16.43
C GLU A 64 -4.06 -11.30 15.05
N ALA A 65 -3.61 -10.22 14.41
CA ALA A 65 -3.10 -10.25 13.05
C ALA A 65 -1.58 -10.47 12.94
N ALA A 66 -0.79 -10.01 13.90
CA ALA A 66 0.67 -10.14 13.86
C ALA A 66 1.16 -11.60 13.85
N PRO A 67 0.56 -12.55 14.61
CA PRO A 67 0.92 -13.96 14.52
C PRO A 67 0.69 -14.54 13.12
N ILE A 68 -0.36 -14.10 12.43
CA ILE A 68 -0.69 -14.53 11.06
C ILE A 68 0.37 -14.03 10.08
N VAL A 69 0.84 -12.78 10.23
CA VAL A 69 1.96 -12.25 9.43
C VAL A 69 3.22 -13.10 9.66
N LYS A 70 3.58 -13.39 10.91
CA LYS A 70 4.74 -14.26 11.23
C LYS A 70 4.59 -15.65 10.60
N GLN A 71 3.39 -16.23 10.68
CA GLN A 71 3.06 -17.51 10.08
C GLN A 71 3.26 -17.48 8.55
N ILE A 72 2.80 -16.42 7.87
CA ILE A 72 2.95 -16.26 6.41
C ILE A 72 4.43 -16.26 6.00
N TYR A 73 5.28 -15.50 6.72
CA TYR A 73 6.71 -15.45 6.44
C TYR A 73 7.38 -16.80 6.69
N ASN A 74 7.07 -17.46 7.81
CA ASN A 74 7.60 -18.80 8.13
C ASN A 74 7.18 -19.85 7.10
N LEU A 75 5.94 -19.82 6.62
CA LEU A 75 5.47 -20.73 5.56
C LEU A 75 6.21 -20.47 4.25
N CYS A 76 6.54 -19.21 3.93
CA CYS A 76 7.33 -18.89 2.74
C CYS A 76 8.76 -19.42 2.86
N LEU A 77 9.40 -19.25 4.02
CA LEU A 77 10.74 -19.81 4.31
C LEU A 77 10.75 -21.34 4.29
N ALA A 78 9.63 -21.99 4.65
CA ALA A 78 9.45 -23.43 4.48
C ALA A 78 9.24 -23.87 3.02
N GLY A 79 9.37 -22.95 2.05
CA GLY A 79 9.33 -23.24 0.63
C GLY A 79 7.94 -23.18 -0.01
N ASN A 80 6.92 -22.69 0.70
CA ASN A 80 5.57 -22.62 0.14
C ASN A 80 5.38 -21.38 -0.73
N ASP A 81 4.75 -21.58 -1.89
CA ASP A 81 4.27 -20.53 -2.79
C ASP A 81 3.22 -19.63 -2.13
N PRO A 82 3.12 -18.34 -2.49
CA PRO A 82 2.02 -17.47 -2.05
C PRO A 82 0.63 -18.07 -2.31
N THR A 83 0.44 -18.79 -3.43
CA THR A 83 -0.82 -19.48 -3.75
C THR A 83 -1.12 -20.61 -2.75
N LYS A 84 -0.10 -21.39 -2.38
CA LYS A 84 -0.24 -22.49 -1.42
C LYS A 84 -0.49 -21.95 -0.02
N ILE A 85 0.22 -20.88 0.37
CA ILE A 85 0.01 -20.18 1.63
C ILE A 85 -1.42 -19.66 1.72
N ALA A 86 -1.92 -18.98 0.68
CA ALA A 86 -3.29 -18.47 0.64
C ALA A 86 -4.33 -19.60 0.82
N ARG A 87 -4.11 -20.75 0.18
CA ARG A 87 -4.97 -21.93 0.37
C ARG A 87 -4.91 -22.44 1.81
N MET A 88 -3.73 -22.56 2.40
CA MET A 88 -3.56 -23.02 3.79
C MET A 88 -4.24 -22.09 4.79
N LEU A 89 -4.13 -20.77 4.63
CA LEU A 89 -4.82 -19.79 5.49
C LEU A 89 -6.34 -19.89 5.35
N THR A 90 -6.82 -20.15 4.13
CA THR A 90 -8.24 -20.37 3.84
C THR A 90 -8.77 -21.65 4.50
N GLU A 91 -8.01 -22.75 4.42
CA GLU A 91 -8.34 -24.02 5.07
C GLU A 91 -8.38 -23.88 6.60
N GLN A 92 -7.50 -23.06 7.17
CA GLN A 92 -7.47 -22.73 8.61
C GLN A 92 -8.59 -21.79 9.06
N GLN A 93 -9.47 -21.35 8.16
CA GLN A 93 -10.56 -20.40 8.45
C GLN A 93 -10.07 -19.07 9.06
N ILE A 94 -8.88 -18.62 8.64
CA ILE A 94 -8.33 -17.35 9.08
C ILE A 94 -9.04 -16.21 8.35
N PRO A 95 -9.60 -15.20 9.05
CA PRO A 95 -10.25 -14.08 8.40
C PRO A 95 -9.27 -13.27 7.55
N THR A 96 -9.72 -12.84 6.37
CA THR A 96 -8.91 -11.96 5.51
C THR A 96 -8.72 -10.58 6.15
N PRO A 97 -7.70 -9.79 5.74
CA PRO A 97 -7.50 -8.44 6.27
C PRO A 97 -8.74 -7.54 6.16
N GLY A 98 -9.47 -7.63 5.04
CA GLY A 98 -10.69 -6.85 4.83
C GLY A 98 -11.86 -7.32 5.71
N THR A 99 -11.96 -8.62 5.97
CA THR A 99 -12.93 -9.18 6.92
C THR A 99 -12.62 -8.74 8.36
N LEU A 100 -11.36 -8.76 8.75
CA LEU A 100 -10.94 -8.30 10.07
C LEU A 100 -11.25 -6.81 10.26
N GLU A 101 -10.97 -5.99 9.25
CA GLU A 101 -11.31 -4.56 9.26
C GLU A 101 -12.83 -4.33 9.40
N TYR A 102 -13.65 -5.08 8.67
CA TYR A 102 -15.11 -5.01 8.77
C TYR A 102 -15.60 -5.36 10.17
N ARG A 103 -15.07 -6.41 10.79
CA ARG A 103 -15.44 -6.79 12.18
C ARG A 103 -15.15 -5.68 13.18
N ARG A 104 -14.10 -4.89 12.96
CA ARG A 104 -13.67 -3.81 13.88
C ARG A 104 -14.34 -2.48 13.63
N THR A 105 -14.63 -2.14 12.38
CA THR A 105 -15.02 -0.78 11.97
C THR A 105 -16.34 -0.72 11.20
N VAL A 106 -16.92 -1.86 10.82
CA VAL A 106 -18.11 -1.99 9.97
C VAL A 106 -17.92 -1.39 8.56
N HIS A 107 -16.68 -1.10 8.14
CA HIS A 107 -16.38 -0.60 6.79
C HIS A 107 -16.40 -1.72 5.76
N ILE A 108 -17.08 -1.49 4.63
CA ILE A 108 -17.33 -2.52 3.62
C ILE A 108 -16.34 -2.52 2.44
N HIS A 109 -15.43 -1.54 2.35
CA HIS A 109 -14.59 -1.31 1.16
C HIS A 109 -13.75 -2.53 0.73
N CYS A 110 -13.23 -3.30 1.69
CA CYS A 110 -12.44 -4.51 1.43
C CYS A 110 -13.14 -5.80 1.90
N TYR A 111 -14.40 -5.71 2.31
CA TYR A 111 -15.18 -6.83 2.84
C TYR A 111 -16.00 -7.49 1.73
N HIS A 112 -15.93 -8.81 1.67
CA HIS A 112 -16.64 -9.61 0.68
C HIS A 112 -17.45 -10.70 1.40
N PRO A 113 -18.79 -10.53 1.52
CA PRO A 113 -19.67 -11.54 2.11
C PRO A 113 -19.54 -12.89 1.40
N GLY A 114 -19.43 -14.00 2.15
CA GLY A 114 -19.21 -15.36 1.63
C GLY A 114 -17.75 -15.68 1.23
N TYR A 115 -16.84 -14.73 1.45
CA TYR A 115 -15.40 -14.83 1.18
C TYR A 115 -14.58 -14.41 2.41
N GLU A 116 -15.15 -14.54 3.61
CA GLU A 116 -14.59 -14.02 4.86
C GLU A 116 -13.19 -14.55 5.16
N CYS A 117 -12.94 -15.81 4.81
CA CYS A 117 -11.67 -16.49 5.04
C CYS A 117 -10.96 -16.86 3.73
N LYS A 118 -11.43 -16.39 2.56
CA LYS A 118 -10.83 -16.74 1.27
C LYS A 118 -9.67 -15.82 0.94
N TRP A 119 -8.47 -16.27 1.28
CA TRP A 119 -7.24 -15.53 1.00
C TRP A 119 -6.91 -15.56 -0.49
N ALA A 120 -6.72 -14.38 -1.08
CA ALA A 120 -6.25 -14.25 -2.44
C ALA A 120 -4.71 -14.23 -2.48
N THR A 121 -4.13 -14.86 -3.51
CA THR A 121 -2.67 -14.98 -3.69
C THR A 121 -1.95 -13.62 -3.68
N ASN A 122 -2.56 -12.59 -4.27
CA ASN A 122 -2.00 -11.24 -4.31
C ASN A 122 -1.89 -10.61 -2.92
N ILE A 123 -2.84 -10.87 -2.01
CA ILE A 123 -2.80 -10.36 -0.63
C ILE A 123 -1.57 -10.93 0.08
N VAL A 124 -1.36 -12.25 -0.02
CA VAL A 124 -0.18 -12.90 0.57
C VAL A 124 1.11 -12.39 -0.05
N ALA A 125 1.15 -12.22 -1.38
CA ALA A 125 2.31 -11.68 -2.07
C ALA A 125 2.67 -10.26 -1.60
N HIS A 126 1.65 -9.39 -1.43
CA HIS A 126 1.83 -8.03 -0.90
C HIS A 126 2.33 -8.02 0.55
N ILE A 127 1.81 -8.91 1.41
CA ILE A 127 2.31 -9.04 2.80
C ILE A 127 3.79 -9.44 2.80
N LEU A 128 4.16 -10.42 1.97
CA LEU A 128 5.53 -10.90 1.84
C LEU A 128 6.47 -9.88 1.18
N GLU A 129 5.97 -8.90 0.42
CA GLU A 129 6.78 -7.82 -0.20
C GLU A 129 7.00 -6.64 0.75
N ASN A 130 6.11 -6.45 1.73
CA ASN A 130 6.09 -5.21 2.49
C ASN A 130 7.20 -5.16 3.55
N ARG A 131 8.19 -4.29 3.34
CA ARG A 131 9.29 -4.05 4.29
C ARG A 131 8.82 -3.45 5.62
N GLU A 132 7.64 -2.85 5.68
CA GLU A 132 7.07 -2.24 6.89
C GLU A 132 6.98 -3.20 8.09
N TYR A 133 6.93 -4.51 7.85
CA TYR A 133 6.98 -5.50 8.92
C TYR A 133 8.29 -5.51 9.73
N THR A 134 9.35 -4.88 9.22
CA THR A 134 10.64 -4.70 9.89
C THR A 134 10.69 -3.48 10.81
N GLY A 135 9.55 -2.81 11.06
CA GLY A 135 9.49 -1.62 11.90
C GLY A 135 9.86 -0.32 11.17
N CYS A 136 10.02 -0.36 9.85
CA CYS A 136 10.24 0.84 9.05
C CYS A 136 8.91 1.46 8.58
N LEU A 137 8.87 2.77 8.46
CA LEU A 137 7.75 3.51 7.88
C LEU A 137 8.16 4.02 6.50
N ILE A 138 7.39 3.70 5.47
CA ILE A 138 7.72 4.06 4.08
C ILE A 138 6.63 4.94 3.49
N TYR A 139 6.96 6.19 3.18
CA TYR A 139 6.08 7.11 2.50
C TYR A 139 6.36 7.24 1.01
N PHE A 140 5.31 7.68 0.30
CA PHE A 140 5.35 7.98 -1.12
C PHE A 140 5.68 6.75 -1.99
N LYS A 141 5.27 5.54 -1.57
CA LYS A 141 5.33 4.31 -2.40
C LYS A 141 4.63 4.46 -3.75
N ILE A 142 3.58 5.27 -3.79
CA ILE A 142 2.76 5.53 -4.96
C ILE A 142 2.63 7.03 -5.23
N THR A 143 2.47 7.39 -6.49
CA THR A 143 2.15 8.73 -6.96
C THR A 143 1.11 8.68 -8.07
N THR A 144 0.46 9.81 -8.34
CA THR A 144 -0.45 9.95 -9.47
C THR A 144 0.33 10.41 -10.70
N GLN A 145 0.12 9.74 -11.84
CA GLN A 145 0.89 9.94 -13.08
C GLN A 145 0.97 11.41 -13.50
N SER A 146 -0.15 12.13 -13.44
CA SER A 146 -0.18 13.57 -13.69
C SER A 146 -1.33 14.22 -12.92
N TYR A 147 -1.43 15.55 -12.96
CA TYR A 147 -2.58 16.25 -12.37
C TYR A 147 -3.88 16.01 -13.15
N LYS A 148 -3.79 15.50 -14.39
CA LYS A 148 -4.92 15.24 -15.30
C LYS A 148 -5.37 13.78 -15.30
N CYS A 149 -4.50 12.88 -14.89
CA CYS A 149 -4.75 11.45 -14.95
C CYS A 149 -4.70 10.86 -13.54
N SER A 150 -5.82 10.35 -13.06
CA SER A 150 -5.94 9.70 -11.74
C SER A 150 -5.22 8.35 -11.63
N LYS A 151 -4.55 7.89 -12.70
CA LYS A 151 -3.79 6.64 -12.69
C LYS A 151 -2.67 6.72 -11.65
N THR A 152 -2.66 5.74 -10.76
CA THR A 152 -1.64 5.59 -9.72
C THR A 152 -0.50 4.72 -10.25
N ILE A 153 0.74 5.15 -10.00
CA ILE A 153 1.97 4.44 -10.37
C ILE A 153 2.84 4.29 -9.13
N TYR A 154 3.64 3.22 -9.09
CA TYR A 154 4.66 3.04 -8.06
C TYR A 154 5.83 3.99 -8.29
N ASN A 155 6.35 4.54 -7.20
CA ASN A 155 7.56 5.35 -7.21
C ASN A 155 8.79 4.46 -7.06
N ASP A 156 9.85 4.85 -7.75
CA ASP A 156 11.21 4.35 -7.52
C ASP A 156 11.64 4.57 -6.06
N GLU A 157 12.56 3.74 -5.55
CA GLU A 157 12.98 3.73 -4.15
C GLU A 157 13.60 5.07 -3.70
N ASP A 158 14.29 5.81 -4.58
CA ASP A 158 14.88 7.12 -4.32
C ASP A 158 13.84 8.22 -4.03
N LYS A 159 12.60 8.03 -4.52
CA LYS A 159 11.49 8.95 -4.29
C LYS A 159 10.69 8.60 -3.04
N GLN A 160 10.94 7.43 -2.45
CA GLN A 160 10.30 6.99 -1.23
C GLN A 160 11.04 7.55 -0.01
N ALA A 161 10.29 7.99 0.99
CA ALA A 161 10.88 8.39 2.27
C ALA A 161 10.81 7.22 3.23
N VAL A 162 11.98 6.67 3.60
CA VAL A 162 12.09 5.52 4.50
C VAL A 162 12.57 6.00 5.86
N PHE A 163 11.76 5.79 6.88
CA PHE A 163 12.11 6.04 8.28
C PHE A 163 12.32 4.68 8.96
N GLY A 164 13.56 4.35 9.30
CA GLY A 164 13.88 3.10 9.99
C GLY A 164 13.49 3.14 11.47
N ASN A 165 13.19 1.96 12.05
CA ASN A 165 12.92 1.76 13.48
C ASN A 165 11.89 2.74 14.07
N TYR A 166 10.80 2.97 13.35
CA TYR A 166 9.74 3.89 13.78
C TYR A 166 8.78 3.24 14.79
N TYR A 167 8.46 1.97 14.60
CA TYR A 167 7.56 1.20 15.46
C TYR A 167 8.11 -0.22 15.69
N GLU A 168 7.54 -0.91 16.68
CA GLU A 168 7.99 -2.24 17.07
C GLU A 168 7.89 -3.23 15.89
N PRO A 169 8.98 -3.92 15.52
CA PRO A 169 8.98 -4.82 14.37
C PRO A 169 8.24 -6.12 14.67
N ILE A 170 7.39 -6.57 13.74
CA ILE A 170 6.82 -7.93 13.77
C ILE A 170 7.87 -8.96 13.34
N LEU A 171 8.80 -8.57 12.45
CA LEU A 171 9.81 -9.44 11.86
C LEU A 171 11.20 -8.79 11.90
N ASP A 172 12.22 -9.61 12.06
CA ASP A 172 13.60 -9.17 11.90
C ASP A 172 13.89 -8.80 10.44
N THR A 173 14.77 -7.81 10.25
CA THR A 173 15.19 -7.39 8.90
C THR A 173 15.81 -8.56 8.11
N HIS A 174 16.58 -9.42 8.79
CA HIS A 174 17.19 -10.59 8.20
C HIS A 174 16.17 -11.57 7.61
N THR A 175 15.11 -11.87 8.36
CA THR A 175 14.02 -12.76 7.93
C THR A 175 13.32 -12.21 6.67
N TRP A 176 13.10 -10.89 6.63
CA TRP A 176 12.52 -10.24 5.46
C TRP A 176 13.42 -10.34 4.23
N GLU A 177 14.72 -10.06 4.38
CA GLU A 177 15.72 -10.15 3.31
C GLU A 177 15.84 -11.57 2.75
N GLN A 178 15.83 -12.58 3.62
CA GLN A 178 15.84 -13.99 3.22
C GLN A 178 14.62 -14.34 2.37
N VAL A 179 13.43 -13.89 2.76
CA VAL A 179 12.21 -14.08 1.95
C VAL A 179 12.32 -13.37 0.61
N GLN A 180 12.83 -12.14 0.56
CA GLN A 180 13.02 -11.44 -0.72
C GLN A 180 13.99 -12.19 -1.64
N ALA A 181 15.10 -12.70 -1.10
CA ALA A 181 16.07 -13.49 -1.85
C ALA A 181 15.44 -14.77 -2.40
N PHE A 182 14.70 -15.51 -1.56
CA PHE A 182 14.00 -16.73 -1.95
C PHE A 182 12.99 -16.47 -3.08
N ARG A 183 12.22 -15.38 -2.99
CA ARG A 183 11.24 -14.99 -4.01
C ARG A 183 11.91 -14.54 -5.32
N LYS A 184 13.04 -13.83 -5.26
CA LYS A 184 13.82 -13.47 -6.46
C LYS A 184 14.36 -14.69 -7.18
N GLN A 185 14.90 -15.67 -6.46
CA GLN A 185 15.41 -16.91 -7.06
C GLN A 185 14.32 -17.67 -7.82
N ARG A 186 13.11 -17.77 -7.26
CA ARG A 186 11.97 -18.41 -7.94
C ARG A 186 11.44 -17.66 -9.16
N ASN A 187 11.49 -16.33 -9.12
CA ASN A 187 10.99 -15.49 -10.20
C ASN A 187 12.04 -15.27 -11.32
N ALA A 188 13.28 -15.72 -11.13
CA ALA A 188 14.30 -15.65 -12.15
C ALA A 188 13.88 -16.48 -13.38
N PRO A 189 13.98 -15.93 -14.60
CA PRO A 189 13.60 -16.66 -15.80
C PRO A 189 14.45 -17.91 -15.96
N ILE A 190 13.79 -19.04 -16.20
CA ILE A 190 14.36 -20.40 -16.38
C ILE A 190 15.47 -20.43 -17.46
N ALA A 191 15.57 -19.40 -18.31
CA ALA A 191 16.54 -19.27 -19.40
C ALA A 191 18.01 -19.08 -18.98
N MET A 192 18.32 -18.79 -17.71
CA MET A 192 19.73 -18.61 -17.27
C MET A 192 20.40 -19.87 -16.69
N MET A 193 19.74 -21.03 -16.74
CA MET A 193 20.25 -22.29 -16.17
C MET A 193 20.52 -23.39 -17.23
N LYS A 194 20.81 -23.02 -18.47
CA LYS A 194 21.28 -23.95 -19.52
C LYS A 194 22.62 -23.52 -20.09
#